data_AF-A0A941MA82-F1
#
_entry.id   AF-A0A941MA82-F1
#
_cell.length_a   1.000
_cell.length_b   1.000
_cell.length_c   1.000
_cell.angle_alpha   90.00
_cell.angle_beta   90.00
_cell.angle_gamma   90.00
#
_symmetry.space_group_name_H-M   'P 1'
#
loop_
_entity.id
_entity.type
_entity.pdbx_description
1 polymer ?
#
loop_
_entity_poly.entity_id
_entity_poly.type
_entity_poly.pdbx_seq_one_letter_code
_entity_poly.pdbx_strand_id
1 'polypeptide(L)'
;ARGVPNYFGEQRFGHGGENVRKAVAMFAGRRVRREERGLLLSAARSELFNRVLAMRVEAGCWDAALDGEVWMLDGSHSVFGPEAMTPELQARLEAFDIHPTGPLWGIGELRSIDEARRHEVEAMQGDTANRLRDGLERAGLKQERRALRLRHADLHWQWQTDGALELAFTLPPGAYATAVLRELGEITDVASIVT
;
A
#
# COMPACT_ATOMS: atom_id res chain seq x y z
N ALA A 1 -0.43 10.51 17.47
CA ALA A 1 0.26 9.49 16.64
C ALA A 1 -0.10 9.74 15.17
N ARG A 2 0.82 9.52 14.21
CA ARG A 2 0.63 9.80 12.77
C ARG A 2 0.08 8.61 11.95
N GLY A 3 -0.21 7.49 12.61
CA GLY A 3 -0.47 6.21 11.93
C GLY A 3 0.84 5.55 11.47
N VAL A 4 0.75 4.58 10.57
CA VAL A 4 1.90 3.96 9.89
C VAL A 4 1.65 3.84 8.38
N PRO A 5 2.70 3.78 7.54
CA PRO A 5 2.57 3.47 6.13
C PRO A 5 1.84 2.14 5.88
N ASN A 6 0.80 2.15 5.04
CA ASN A 6 -0.07 1.00 4.79
C ASN A 6 0.47 0.04 3.72
N TYR A 7 1.72 -0.39 3.85
CA TYR A 7 2.35 -1.32 2.89
C TYR A 7 1.60 -2.65 2.82
N PHE A 8 1.57 -3.25 1.62
CA PHE A 8 1.37 -4.69 1.51
C PHE A 8 2.61 -5.40 2.04
N GLY A 9 2.43 -6.33 2.99
CA GLY A 9 3.52 -7.11 3.59
C GLY A 9 4.16 -8.11 2.62
N GLU A 10 5.39 -8.54 2.94
CA GLU A 10 6.23 -9.41 2.10
C GLU A 10 5.56 -10.72 1.67
N GLN A 11 4.74 -11.29 2.56
CA GLN A 11 3.93 -12.49 2.30
C GLN A 11 3.09 -12.38 1.00
N ARG A 12 2.67 -11.16 0.62
CA ARG A 12 1.91 -10.92 -0.62
C ARG A 12 2.72 -11.21 -1.87
N PHE A 13 4.04 -11.00 -1.82
CA PHE A 13 4.94 -11.09 -2.95
C PHE A 13 5.61 -12.46 -3.07
N GLY A 14 5.33 -13.39 -2.16
CA GLY A 14 5.99 -14.68 -2.09
C GLY A 14 7.44 -14.55 -1.64
N HIS A 15 8.10 -15.69 -1.41
CA HIS A 15 9.48 -15.71 -0.95
C HIS A 15 10.41 -14.97 -1.93
N GLY A 16 11.15 -13.97 -1.44
CA GLY A 16 12.07 -13.17 -2.25
C GLY A 16 11.45 -12.45 -3.46
N GLY A 17 10.15 -12.11 -3.39
CA GLY A 17 9.45 -11.38 -4.47
C GLY A 17 9.08 -12.24 -5.69
N GLU A 18 9.06 -13.56 -5.54
CA GLU A 18 8.81 -14.49 -6.64
C GLU A 18 7.48 -14.23 -7.38
N ASN A 19 6.42 -13.82 -6.67
CA ASN A 19 5.11 -13.58 -7.29
C ASN A 19 5.14 -12.41 -8.27
N VAL A 20 5.96 -11.38 -8.03
CA VAL A 20 6.10 -10.26 -8.97
C VAL A 20 6.78 -10.74 -10.25
N ARG A 21 7.86 -11.54 -10.14
CA ARG A 21 8.53 -12.13 -11.32
C ARG A 21 7.60 -13.06 -12.09
N LYS A 22 6.81 -13.89 -11.38
CA LYS A 22 5.79 -14.76 -11.99
C LYS A 22 4.70 -13.95 -12.68
N ALA A 23 4.24 -12.84 -12.10
CA ALA A 23 3.26 -11.96 -12.72
C ALA A 23 3.80 -11.36 -14.03
N VAL A 24 5.05 -10.88 -14.03
CA VAL A 24 5.72 -10.38 -15.24
C VAL A 24 5.81 -11.47 -16.32
N ALA A 25 6.21 -12.70 -15.96
CA ALA A 25 6.27 -13.82 -16.90
C ALA A 25 4.87 -14.20 -17.43
N MET A 26 3.86 -14.20 -16.56
CA MET A 26 2.46 -14.44 -16.92
C MET A 26 1.97 -13.40 -17.94
N PHE A 27 2.26 -12.12 -17.72
CA PHE A 27 1.89 -11.05 -18.64
C PHE A 27 2.63 -11.10 -19.98
N ALA A 28 3.76 -11.80 -20.03
CA ALA A 28 4.50 -12.11 -21.25
C ALA A 28 4.03 -13.41 -21.96
N GLY A 29 2.95 -14.03 -21.48
CA GLY A 29 2.32 -15.20 -22.13
C GLY A 29 2.60 -16.54 -21.44
N ARG A 30 3.33 -16.58 -20.31
CA ARG A 30 3.46 -17.81 -19.53
C ARG A 30 2.09 -18.24 -19.02
N ARG A 31 1.68 -19.47 -19.35
CA ARG A 31 0.45 -20.06 -18.83
C ARG A 31 0.60 -20.33 -17.33
N VAL A 32 -0.40 -19.90 -16.57
CA VAL A 32 -0.53 -20.16 -15.13
C VAL A 32 -1.89 -20.78 -14.86
N ARG A 33 -2.03 -21.42 -13.71
CA ARG A 33 -3.33 -21.96 -13.30
C ARG A 33 -4.28 -20.83 -12.93
N ARG A 34 -5.59 -21.09 -12.97
CA ARG A 34 -6.62 -20.06 -12.74
C ARG A 34 -6.54 -19.51 -11.30
N GLU A 35 -6.30 -20.39 -10.34
CA GLU A 35 -6.13 -20.07 -8.92
C GLU A 35 -4.87 -19.24 -8.67
N GLU A 36 -3.77 -19.51 -9.39
CA GLU A 36 -2.52 -18.76 -9.30
C GLU A 36 -2.67 -17.37 -9.93
N ARG A 37 -3.45 -17.24 -11.01
CA ARG A 37 -3.66 -15.97 -11.72
C ARG A 37 -4.17 -14.86 -10.80
N GLY A 38 -5.14 -15.17 -9.92
CA GLY A 38 -5.68 -14.18 -8.98
C GLY A 38 -4.60 -13.65 -8.02
N LEU A 39 -3.76 -14.54 -7.51
CA LEU A 39 -2.64 -14.20 -6.64
C LEU A 39 -1.61 -13.31 -7.37
N LEU A 40 -1.24 -13.66 -8.60
CA LEU A 40 -0.25 -12.90 -9.37
C LEU A 40 -0.76 -11.50 -9.75
N LEU A 41 -2.04 -11.37 -10.10
CA LEU A 41 -2.67 -10.06 -10.33
C LEU A 41 -2.67 -9.21 -9.06
N SER A 42 -2.98 -9.81 -7.91
CA SER A 42 -2.93 -9.12 -6.62
C SER A 42 -1.51 -8.67 -6.30
N ALA A 43 -0.51 -9.52 -6.47
CA ALA A 43 0.90 -9.18 -6.23
C ALA A 43 1.38 -8.03 -7.14
N ALA A 44 0.98 -8.05 -8.41
CA ALA A 44 1.30 -6.99 -9.37
C ALA A 44 0.73 -5.61 -8.95
N ARG A 45 -0.54 -5.54 -8.55
CA ARG A 45 -1.14 -4.28 -8.07
C ARG A 45 -0.51 -3.80 -6.77
N SER A 46 -0.26 -4.74 -5.84
CA SER A 46 0.37 -4.46 -4.55
C SER A 46 1.79 -3.90 -4.71
N GLU A 47 2.54 -4.39 -5.69
CA GLU A 47 3.91 -3.92 -5.98
C GLU A 47 3.87 -2.45 -6.44
N LEU A 48 3.01 -2.12 -7.40
CA LEU A 48 2.88 -0.75 -7.89
C LEU A 48 2.38 0.22 -6.81
N PHE A 49 1.43 -0.21 -5.97
CA PHE A 49 0.99 0.57 -4.81
C PHE A 49 2.14 0.79 -3.81
N ASN A 50 2.90 -0.25 -3.48
CA ASN A 50 4.01 -0.15 -2.54
C ASN A 50 5.11 0.79 -3.06
N ARG A 51 5.34 0.87 -4.38
CA ARG A 51 6.27 1.85 -4.97
C ARG A 51 5.83 3.29 -4.74
N VAL A 52 4.55 3.58 -4.95
CA VAL A 52 3.98 4.91 -4.68
C VAL A 52 4.13 5.25 -3.20
N LEU A 53 3.76 4.31 -2.32
CA LEU A 53 3.89 4.51 -0.88
C LEU A 53 5.35 4.72 -0.46
N ALA A 54 6.29 3.93 -0.99
CA ALA A 54 7.72 4.08 -0.71
C ALA A 54 8.23 5.47 -1.08
N MET A 55 7.90 5.94 -2.28
CA MET A 55 8.25 7.29 -2.71
C MET A 55 7.65 8.38 -1.80
N ARG A 56 6.40 8.22 -1.38
CA ARG A 56 5.74 9.17 -0.45
C ARG A 56 6.35 9.13 0.95
N VAL A 57 6.83 7.96 1.39
CA VAL A 57 7.54 7.80 2.67
C VAL A 57 8.92 8.47 2.60
N GLU A 58 9.68 8.21 1.54
CA GLU A 58 10.99 8.85 1.31
C GLU A 58 10.89 10.37 1.23
N ALA A 59 9.83 10.89 0.59
CA ALA A 59 9.53 12.32 0.53
C ALA A 59 8.89 12.88 1.82
N GLY A 60 8.63 12.05 2.84
CA GLY A 60 8.09 12.48 4.13
C GLY A 60 6.64 12.95 4.11
N CYS A 61 5.87 12.59 3.07
CA CYS A 61 4.55 13.15 2.77
C CYS A 61 3.42 12.09 2.67
N TRP A 62 3.70 10.83 3.02
CA TRP A 62 2.74 9.71 2.96
C TRP A 62 1.45 9.87 3.76
N ASP A 63 1.46 10.66 4.84
CA ASP A 63 0.31 10.98 5.68
C ASP A 63 -0.20 12.40 5.51
N ALA A 64 0.39 13.17 4.59
CA ALA A 64 0.09 14.57 4.35
C ALA A 64 -0.81 14.75 3.12
N ALA A 65 -1.60 15.80 3.15
CA ALA A 65 -2.35 16.25 2.00
C ALA A 65 -1.42 16.82 0.93
N LEU A 66 -1.68 16.47 -0.32
CA LEU A 66 -1.10 17.12 -1.48
C LEU A 66 -2.16 17.81 -2.33
N ASP A 67 -1.72 18.73 -3.19
CA ASP A 67 -2.56 19.23 -4.27
C ASP A 67 -2.94 18.08 -5.22
N GLY A 68 -4.24 17.98 -5.52
CA GLY A 68 -4.79 16.95 -6.37
C GLY A 68 -4.96 15.57 -5.70
N GLU A 69 -4.92 15.52 -4.36
CA GLU A 69 -5.06 14.30 -3.58
C GLU A 69 -6.44 13.64 -3.73
N VAL A 70 -6.45 12.30 -3.69
CA VAL A 70 -7.70 11.51 -3.66
C VAL A 70 -7.85 10.94 -2.27
N TRP A 71 -9.01 11.17 -1.68
CA TRP A 71 -9.28 10.83 -0.29
C TRP A 71 -10.06 9.52 -0.19
N MET A 72 -9.72 8.70 0.80
CA MET A 72 -10.53 7.56 1.22
C MET A 72 -11.10 7.82 2.62
N LEU A 73 -12.40 7.56 2.80
CA LEU A 73 -13.06 7.62 4.11
C LEU A 73 -12.58 6.47 5.00
N ASP A 74 -12.29 6.77 6.26
CA ASP A 74 -11.87 5.76 7.24
C ASP A 74 -12.92 4.65 7.39
N GLY A 75 -12.45 3.42 7.62
CA GLY A 75 -13.30 2.24 7.75
C GLY A 75 -14.09 1.82 6.49
N SER A 76 -13.85 2.42 5.33
CA SER A 76 -14.58 2.10 4.09
C SER A 76 -13.70 2.07 2.84
N HIS A 77 -14.29 1.70 1.69
CA HIS A 77 -13.66 1.79 0.37
C HIS A 77 -14.12 3.02 -0.43
N SER A 78 -14.91 3.91 0.17
CA SER A 78 -15.44 5.09 -0.49
C SER A 78 -14.33 6.12 -0.72
N VAL A 79 -14.26 6.62 -1.96
CA VAL A 79 -13.25 7.60 -2.37
C VAL A 79 -13.83 8.84 -3.01
N PHE A 80 -13.27 10.00 -2.71
CA PHE A 80 -13.68 11.31 -3.23
C PHE A 80 -12.47 12.20 -3.57
N GLY A 81 -12.73 13.39 -4.08
CA GLY A 81 -11.69 14.27 -4.62
C GLY A 81 -11.28 13.91 -6.06
N PRO A 82 -10.28 14.61 -6.63
CA PRO A 82 -9.52 15.68 -6.01
C PRO A 82 -10.35 16.96 -5.80
N GLU A 83 -10.16 17.60 -4.64
CA GLU A 83 -10.78 18.87 -4.25
C GLU A 83 -9.70 19.72 -3.55
N ALA A 84 -9.82 21.05 -3.64
CA ALA A 84 -8.85 21.96 -3.00
C ALA A 84 -8.85 21.75 -1.47
N MET A 85 -7.67 21.89 -0.84
CA MET A 85 -7.57 21.76 0.60
C MET A 85 -8.40 22.86 1.31
N THR A 86 -9.26 22.42 2.22
CA THR A 86 -10.05 23.31 3.09
C THR A 86 -9.77 23.03 4.56
N PRO A 87 -10.07 23.96 5.48
CA PRO A 87 -9.94 23.71 6.92
C PRO A 87 -10.71 22.48 7.39
N GLU A 88 -11.86 22.17 6.78
CA GLU A 88 -12.66 20.98 7.10
C GLU A 88 -11.95 19.70 6.67
N LEU A 89 -11.39 19.65 5.45
CA LEU A 89 -10.61 18.49 4.99
C LEU A 89 -9.36 18.29 5.84
N GLN A 90 -8.67 19.38 6.21
CA GLN A 90 -7.52 19.33 7.10
C GLN A 90 -7.90 18.74 8.47
N ALA A 91 -9.00 19.21 9.08
CA ALA A 91 -9.48 18.68 10.35
C ALA A 91 -9.86 17.19 10.26
N ARG A 92 -10.48 16.76 9.15
CA ARG A 92 -10.81 15.35 8.90
C ARG A 92 -9.56 14.49 8.73
N LEU A 93 -8.52 15.01 8.06
CA LEU A 93 -7.24 14.34 7.94
C LEU A 93 -6.56 14.16 9.30
N GLU A 94 -6.52 15.20 10.12
CA GLU A 94 -5.95 15.18 11.48
C GLU A 94 -6.71 14.23 12.41
N ALA A 95 -8.04 14.17 12.28
CA ALA A 95 -8.91 13.29 13.04
C ALA A 95 -8.91 11.82 12.57
N PHE A 96 -8.13 11.49 11.52
CA PHE A 96 -8.12 10.19 10.86
C PHE A 96 -9.46 9.78 10.23
N ASP A 97 -10.35 10.72 9.93
CA ASP A 97 -11.62 10.43 9.22
C ASP A 97 -11.42 10.23 7.71
N ILE A 98 -10.34 10.81 7.16
CA ILE A 98 -9.92 10.61 5.78
C ILE A 98 -8.42 10.29 5.68
N HIS A 99 -8.06 9.64 4.58
CA HIS A 99 -6.68 9.22 4.30
C HIS A 99 -6.27 9.58 2.87
N PRO A 100 -5.02 10.07 2.66
CA PRO A 100 -4.37 10.08 1.35
C PRO A 100 -4.37 8.68 0.75
N THR A 101 -4.42 8.58 -0.57
CA THR A 101 -4.51 7.27 -1.25
C THR A 101 -3.44 7.08 -2.31
N GLY A 102 -3.13 5.82 -2.59
CA GLY A 102 -2.34 5.41 -3.74
C GLY A 102 -3.17 4.58 -4.72
N PRO A 103 -2.73 4.47 -5.98
CA PRO A 103 -3.44 3.72 -7.00
C PRO A 103 -3.20 2.23 -6.83
N LEU A 104 -4.27 1.46 -6.97
CA LEU A 104 -4.18 0.06 -7.33
C LEU A 104 -4.43 -0.03 -8.84
N TRP A 105 -3.35 -0.13 -9.60
CA TRP A 105 -3.35 0.11 -11.05
C TRP A 105 -4.34 -0.77 -11.82
N GLY A 106 -4.91 -0.18 -12.89
CA GLY A 106 -5.80 -0.82 -13.85
C GLY A 106 -6.07 0.10 -15.04
N ILE A 107 -7.05 -0.25 -15.87
CA ILE A 107 -7.47 0.49 -17.06
C ILE A 107 -8.02 1.85 -16.67
N GLY A 108 -7.59 2.88 -17.41
CA GLY A 108 -8.07 4.24 -17.32
C GLY A 108 -7.07 5.19 -16.66
N GLU A 109 -7.44 6.46 -16.65
CA GLU A 109 -6.64 7.54 -16.07
C GLU A 109 -6.59 7.47 -14.54
N LEU A 110 -5.49 7.98 -13.97
CA LEU A 110 -5.41 8.20 -12.53
C LEU A 110 -6.40 9.28 -12.10
N ARG A 111 -7.09 9.05 -10.99
CA ARG A 111 -8.03 10.02 -10.41
C ARG A 111 -7.30 11.21 -9.77
N SER A 112 -6.10 10.99 -9.24
CA SER A 112 -5.25 12.04 -8.68
C SER A 112 -4.85 13.03 -9.75
N ILE A 113 -4.68 14.29 -9.39
CA ILE A 113 -4.13 15.33 -10.26
C ILE A 113 -2.90 15.98 -9.62
N ASP A 114 -2.33 16.98 -10.30
CA ASP A 114 -1.26 17.85 -9.79
C ASP A 114 -0.12 17.15 -9.06
N GLU A 115 0.16 17.49 -7.80
CA GLU A 115 1.28 16.95 -7.05
C GLU A 115 1.10 15.47 -6.69
N ALA A 116 -0.08 15.07 -6.25
CA ALA A 116 -0.39 13.67 -5.96
C ALA A 116 -0.12 12.78 -7.19
N ARG A 117 -0.58 13.20 -8.37
CA ARG A 117 -0.35 12.48 -9.63
C ARG A 117 1.12 12.43 -10.03
N ARG A 118 1.92 13.47 -9.75
CA ARG A 118 3.36 13.46 -10.05
C ARG A 118 4.07 12.33 -9.32
N HIS A 119 3.83 12.18 -8.01
CA HIS A 119 4.36 11.05 -7.26
C HIS A 119 3.87 9.70 -7.80
N GLU A 120 2.59 9.59 -8.15
CA GLU A 120 2.06 8.35 -8.72
C GLU A 120 2.72 8.00 -10.06
N VAL A 121 2.91 8.95 -10.96
CA VAL A 121 3.53 8.72 -12.28
C VAL A 121 5.03 8.45 -12.16
N GLU A 122 5.72 9.12 -11.23
CA GLU A 122 7.15 8.92 -10.99
C GLU A 122 7.43 7.52 -10.43
N ALA A 123 6.62 7.04 -9.49
CA ALA A 123 6.72 5.68 -8.95
C ALA A 123 6.43 4.57 -9.99
N MET A 124 5.82 4.92 -11.12
CA MET A 124 5.43 4.01 -12.20
C MET A 124 6.46 3.92 -13.33
N GLN A 125 7.65 4.50 -13.13
CA GLN A 125 8.74 4.43 -14.10
C GLN A 125 9.50 3.09 -14.02
N GLY A 126 10.21 2.78 -15.11
CA GLY A 126 11.07 1.60 -15.23
C GLY A 126 10.40 0.37 -15.85
N ASP A 127 11.21 -0.54 -16.37
CA ASP A 127 10.76 -1.70 -17.17
C ASP A 127 9.74 -2.57 -16.41
N THR A 128 10.06 -2.92 -15.16
CA THR A 128 9.16 -3.74 -14.34
C THR A 128 7.80 -3.07 -14.15
N ALA A 129 7.77 -1.77 -13.85
CA ALA A 129 6.50 -1.06 -13.66
C ALA A 129 5.69 -1.03 -14.97
N ASN A 130 6.33 -0.72 -16.10
CA ASN A 130 5.69 -0.74 -17.42
C ASN A 130 5.03 -2.10 -17.71
N ARG A 131 5.78 -3.19 -17.54
CA ARG A 131 5.28 -4.54 -17.80
C ARG A 131 4.13 -4.93 -16.89
N LEU A 132 4.15 -4.50 -15.63
CA LEU A 132 3.05 -4.72 -14.68
C LEU A 132 1.82 -3.89 -15.06
N ARG A 133 1.98 -2.60 -15.39
CA ARG A 133 0.89 -1.72 -15.80
C ARG A 133 0.16 -2.26 -17.03
N ASP A 134 0.90 -2.51 -18.11
CA ASP A 134 0.31 -3.01 -19.35
C ASP A 134 -0.34 -4.38 -19.15
N GLY A 135 0.28 -5.24 -18.32
CA GLY A 135 -0.24 -6.55 -17.97
C GLY A 135 -1.57 -6.49 -17.21
N LEU A 136 -1.66 -5.59 -16.23
CA LEU A 136 -2.87 -5.34 -15.44
C LEU A 136 -4.00 -4.77 -16.30
N GLU A 137 -3.68 -3.85 -17.20
CA GLU A 137 -4.64 -3.27 -18.15
C GLU A 137 -5.17 -4.33 -19.12
N ARG A 138 -4.28 -5.11 -19.78
CA ARG A 138 -4.69 -6.24 -20.64
C ARG A 138 -5.52 -7.28 -19.88
N ALA A 139 -5.29 -7.43 -18.58
CA ALA A 139 -6.05 -8.35 -17.74
C ALA A 139 -7.44 -7.81 -17.33
N GLY A 140 -7.82 -6.59 -17.71
CA GLY A 140 -9.15 -6.04 -17.49
C GLY A 140 -9.39 -5.40 -16.12
N LEU A 141 -8.33 -5.16 -15.34
CA LEU A 141 -8.46 -4.60 -13.99
C LEU A 141 -8.86 -3.14 -14.09
N LYS A 142 -9.69 -2.65 -13.16
CA LYS A 142 -10.06 -1.23 -13.10
C LYS A 142 -9.13 -0.48 -12.14
N GLN A 143 -8.96 0.81 -12.38
CA GLN A 143 -8.33 1.69 -11.39
C GLN A 143 -9.13 1.66 -10.08
N GLU A 144 -8.43 1.41 -8.98
CA GLU A 144 -9.00 1.55 -7.63
C GLU A 144 -8.01 2.31 -6.75
N ARG A 145 -8.41 2.62 -5.52
CA ARG A 145 -7.60 3.37 -4.56
C ARG A 145 -7.45 2.57 -3.28
N ARG A 146 -6.33 2.79 -2.59
CA ARG A 146 -6.07 2.27 -1.25
C ARG A 146 -5.46 3.38 -0.40
N ALA A 147 -5.86 3.49 0.86
CA ALA A 147 -5.27 4.42 1.81
C ALA A 147 -3.75 4.17 1.96
N LEU A 148 -2.93 5.23 1.88
CA LEU A 148 -1.49 5.19 2.14
C LEU A 148 -1.17 5.07 3.63
N ARG A 149 -2.12 5.48 4.47
CA ARG A 149 -2.00 5.49 5.93
C ARG A 149 -2.87 4.40 6.54
N LEU A 150 -2.29 3.69 7.50
CA LEU A 150 -2.95 2.72 8.35
C LEU A 150 -3.02 3.27 9.76
N ARG A 151 -4.24 3.34 10.32
CA ARG A 151 -4.45 3.63 11.73
C ARG A 151 -4.46 2.31 12.51
N HIS A 152 -3.59 2.20 13.49
CA HIS A 152 -3.74 1.22 14.55
C HIS A 152 -4.64 1.84 15.64
N ALA A 153 -5.49 1.02 16.25
CA ALA A 153 -6.22 1.37 17.45
C ALA A 153 -5.65 0.59 18.65
N ASP A 154 -5.93 1.06 19.86
CA ASP A 154 -5.63 0.34 21.11
C ASP A 154 -4.18 -0.14 21.24
N LEU A 155 -3.21 0.68 20.83
CA LEU A 155 -1.79 0.33 20.96
C LEU A 155 -1.37 0.38 22.44
N HIS A 156 -1.07 -0.79 22.97
CA HIS A 156 -0.49 -1.01 24.28
C HIS A 156 0.85 -1.73 24.12
N TRP A 157 1.82 -1.38 24.95
CA TRP A 157 3.12 -2.03 24.95
C TRP A 157 3.67 -2.14 26.37
N GLN A 158 4.40 -3.22 26.63
CA GLN A 158 5.09 -3.43 27.89
C GLN A 158 6.40 -4.21 27.67
N TRP A 159 7.49 -3.73 28.29
CA TRP A 159 8.71 -4.52 28.40
C TRP A 159 8.55 -5.52 29.54
N GLN A 160 8.79 -6.79 29.22
CA GLN A 160 8.85 -7.88 30.18
C GLN A 160 10.21 -7.93 30.88
N THR A 161 10.26 -8.59 32.02
CA THR A 161 11.48 -8.70 32.85
C THR A 161 12.62 -9.46 32.19
N ASP A 162 12.32 -10.31 31.21
CA ASP A 162 13.29 -11.02 30.38
C ASP A 162 13.79 -10.21 29.18
N GLY A 163 13.34 -8.95 29.05
CA GLY A 163 13.70 -8.06 27.95
C GLY A 163 12.85 -8.24 26.69
N ALA A 164 11.81 -9.08 26.72
CA ALA A 164 10.86 -9.16 25.60
C ALA A 164 9.94 -7.93 25.55
N LEU A 165 9.64 -7.44 24.35
CA LEU A 165 8.63 -6.40 24.13
C LEU A 165 7.31 -7.07 23.75
N GLU A 166 6.28 -6.88 24.56
CA GLU A 166 4.91 -7.26 24.23
C GLU A 166 4.15 -6.07 23.64
N LEU A 167 3.46 -6.30 22.53
CA LEU A 167 2.68 -5.31 21.79
C LEU A 167 1.26 -5.84 21.56
N ALA A 168 0.26 -5.02 21.88
CA ALA A 168 -1.13 -5.27 21.56
C ALA A 168 -1.69 -4.07 20.80
N PHE A 169 -2.39 -4.31 19.69
CA PHE A 169 -3.07 -3.27 18.92
C PHE A 169 -4.15 -3.89 18.02
N THR A 170 -5.14 -3.10 17.66
CA THR A 170 -6.23 -3.45 16.76
C THR A 170 -5.96 -2.91 15.35
N LEU A 171 -6.19 -3.73 14.33
CA LEU A 171 -6.05 -3.37 12.93
C LEU A 171 -7.37 -3.54 12.17
N PRO A 172 -7.65 -2.69 11.17
CA PRO A 172 -8.78 -2.89 10.27
C PRO A 172 -8.60 -4.15 9.40
N PRO A 173 -9.68 -4.73 8.86
CA PRO A 173 -9.61 -5.87 7.96
C PRO A 173 -8.69 -5.61 6.76
N GLY A 174 -7.82 -6.58 6.43
CA GLY A 174 -6.90 -6.48 5.30
C GLY A 174 -5.63 -5.66 5.57
N ALA A 175 -5.44 -5.17 6.79
CA ALA A 175 -4.15 -4.71 7.29
C ALA A 175 -3.37 -5.86 7.94
N TYR A 176 -2.04 -5.73 7.98
CA TYR A 176 -1.14 -6.75 8.50
C TYR A 176 -0.32 -6.18 9.66
N ALA A 177 -0.18 -6.94 10.75
CA ALA A 177 0.64 -6.55 11.91
C ALA A 177 2.09 -6.24 11.51
N THR A 178 2.61 -6.94 10.50
CA THR A 178 3.96 -6.70 9.95
C THR A 178 4.17 -5.26 9.47
N ALA A 179 3.12 -4.55 9.04
CA ALA A 179 3.23 -3.14 8.64
C ALA A 179 3.49 -2.24 9.85
N VAL A 180 2.90 -2.54 11.01
CA VAL A 180 3.16 -1.81 12.26
C VAL A 180 4.54 -2.18 12.80
N LEU A 181 4.86 -3.49 12.80
CA LEU A 181 6.12 -3.99 13.33
C LEU A 181 7.32 -3.42 12.56
N ARG A 182 7.23 -3.27 11.24
CA ARG A 182 8.32 -2.71 10.41
C ARG A 182 8.77 -1.31 10.84
N GLU A 183 7.87 -0.53 11.42
CA GLU A 183 8.19 0.81 11.91
C GLU A 183 8.96 0.79 13.26
N LEU A 184 9.08 -0.37 13.91
CA LEU A 184 9.85 -0.54 15.14
C LEU A 184 11.33 -0.85 14.87
N GLY A 185 11.69 -1.23 13.64
CA GLY A 185 13.07 -1.53 13.23
C GLY A 185 13.20 -2.81 12.39
N GLU A 186 14.43 -3.32 12.30
CA GLU A 186 14.69 -4.61 11.68
C GLU A 186 14.13 -5.74 12.54
N ILE A 187 13.25 -6.55 11.95
CA ILE A 187 12.58 -7.65 12.65
C ILE A 187 12.77 -8.92 11.83
N THR A 188 13.20 -9.97 12.52
CA THR A 188 13.34 -11.32 11.94
C THR A 188 12.35 -12.25 12.63
N ASP A 189 11.57 -12.97 11.83
CA ASP A 189 10.66 -13.99 12.38
C ASP A 189 11.49 -15.15 12.94
N VAL A 190 11.24 -15.54 14.19
CA VAL A 190 11.94 -16.67 14.81
C VAL A 190 11.76 -17.96 14.00
N ALA A 191 10.62 -18.16 13.35
CA ALA A 191 10.39 -19.32 12.48
C ALA A 191 11.32 -19.35 11.25
N SER A 192 11.86 -18.20 10.83
CA SER A 192 12.80 -18.10 9.72
C SER A 192 14.25 -18.42 10.10
N ILE A 193 14.57 -18.47 11.40
CA ILE A 193 15.92 -18.73 11.93
C ILE A 193 16.19 -20.23 12.13
N VAL A 194 15.15 -21.07 12.16
CA VAL A 194 15.26 -22.52 12.45
C VAL A 194 15.29 -23.38 11.17
N THR A 195 15.75 -22.83 10.05
CA THR A 195 15.99 -23.58 8.79
C THR A 195 17.44 -23.52 8.38
#